data_AF-A0A7G9G9J1-F1
#
_entry.id   AF-A0A7G9G9J1-F1
#
_cell.length_a   1.000
_cell.length_b   1.000
_cell.length_c   1.000
_cell.angle_alpha   90.00
_cell.angle_beta   90.00
_cell.angle_gamma   90.00
#
_symmetry.space_group_name_H-M   'P 1'
#
loop_
_entity.id
_entity.type
_entity.pdbx_description
1 polymer ?
#
loop_
_entity_poly.entity_id
_entity_poly.type
_entity_poly.pdbx_seq_one_letter_code
_entity_poly.pdbx_strand_id
1 'polypeptide(L)'
;MAFGTETYTERPDAGKLPGKKQNIAVDCWFTSKGKTIPRMFKYQDEEGILHSVSGLRILCQEEKYYCGVPTLEYLCEVIQDQYRTQVKLIFLLEEHRWMLCP
;
A
#
# COMPACT_ATOMS: atom_id res chain seq x y z
N MET A 1 -8.25 23.69 37.98
CA MET A 1 -7.32 22.95 37.12
C MET A 1 -8.13 22.38 35.96
N ALA A 2 -8.04 22.98 34.77
CA ALA A 2 -8.74 22.48 33.59
C ALA A 2 -7.82 21.49 32.87
N PHE A 3 -8.18 20.21 32.91
CA PHE A 3 -7.57 19.18 32.08
C PHE A 3 -7.99 19.43 30.63
N GLY A 4 -7.03 19.78 29.77
CA GLY A 4 -7.24 19.77 28.34
C GLY A 4 -7.41 18.32 27.89
N THR A 5 -8.64 17.92 27.61
CA THR A 5 -8.89 16.71 26.83
C THR A 5 -8.58 17.06 25.37
N GLU A 6 -7.34 16.83 24.99
CA GLU A 6 -6.97 16.63 23.59
C GLU A 6 -7.83 15.47 23.06
N THR A 7 -8.86 15.82 22.32
CA THR A 7 -9.69 14.89 21.55
C THR A 7 -8.78 14.22 20.53
N TYR A 8 -8.21 13.06 20.90
CA TYR A 8 -7.66 12.12 19.95
C TYR A 8 -8.81 11.79 19.00
N THR A 9 -8.81 12.42 17.82
CA THR A 9 -9.79 12.12 16.79
C THR A 9 -9.51 10.69 16.40
N GLU A 10 -10.36 9.77 16.85
CA GLU A 10 -10.30 8.37 16.46
C GLU A 10 -10.23 8.33 14.93
N ARG A 11 -9.09 7.89 14.40
CA ARG A 11 -8.91 7.79 12.96
C ARG A 11 -9.95 6.80 12.47
N PRO A 12 -10.79 7.16 11.48
CA PRO A 12 -11.90 6.31 11.08
C PRO A 12 -11.38 4.96 10.59
N ASP A 13 -11.91 3.88 11.18
CA ASP A 13 -11.61 2.53 10.73
C ASP A 13 -12.22 2.33 9.34
N ALA A 14 -11.37 1.94 8.38
CA ALA A 14 -11.77 1.68 7.00
C ALA A 14 -12.51 0.33 6.85
N GLY A 15 -12.73 -0.39 7.96
CA GLY A 15 -13.48 -1.64 8.02
C GLY A 15 -12.65 -2.82 7.54
N LYS A 16 -13.20 -3.58 6.58
CA LYS A 16 -12.52 -4.72 5.97
C LYS A 16 -11.83 -4.27 4.69
N LEU A 17 -10.54 -4.59 4.56
CA LEU A 17 -9.78 -4.39 3.32
C LEU A 17 -10.50 -5.04 2.11
N PRO A 18 -10.93 -4.25 1.11
CA PRO A 18 -11.73 -4.75 -0.01
C PRO A 18 -10.87 -5.42 -1.10
N GLY A 19 -11.49 -6.33 -1.87
CA GLY A 19 -10.94 -6.89 -3.12
C GLY A 19 -10.12 -8.19 -2.97
N LYS A 20 -9.78 -8.80 -4.13
CA LYS A 20 -8.85 -9.92 -4.23
C LYS A 20 -7.44 -9.39 -3.95
N LYS A 21 -6.79 -9.92 -2.91
CA LYS A 21 -5.43 -9.53 -2.52
C LYS A 21 -4.46 -10.60 -2.98
N GLN A 22 -3.33 -10.16 -3.50
CA GLN A 22 -2.23 -11.04 -3.87
C GLN A 22 -0.97 -10.64 -3.12
N ASN A 23 -0.27 -11.61 -2.53
CA ASN A 23 1.03 -11.37 -1.93
C ASN A 23 2.04 -11.07 -3.03
N ILE A 24 2.84 -10.03 -2.82
CA ILE A 24 3.82 -9.55 -3.80
C ILE A 24 5.17 -9.28 -3.13
N ALA A 25 6.23 -9.32 -3.92
CA ALA A 25 7.53 -8.80 -3.53
C ALA A 25 7.66 -7.37 -4.05
N VAL A 26 8.12 -6.43 -3.22
CA VAL A 26 8.24 -5.01 -3.60
C VAL A 26 9.67 -4.54 -3.39
N ASP A 27 10.21 -3.88 -4.40
CA ASP A 27 11.40 -3.04 -4.25
C ASP A 27 10.95 -1.67 -3.77
N CYS A 28 11.43 -1.26 -2.60
CA CYS A 28 10.99 -0.07 -1.90
C CYS A 28 12.18 0.72 -1.34
N TRP A 29 12.15 2.03 -1.46
CA TRP A 29 13.04 2.91 -0.73
C TRP A 29 12.47 3.25 0.64
N PHE A 30 13.35 3.30 1.62
CA PHE A 30 13.09 3.90 2.92
C PHE A 30 13.85 5.21 3.00
N THR A 31 13.12 6.31 3.16
CA THR A 31 13.73 7.63 3.38
C THR A 31 14.26 7.74 4.80
N SER A 32 15.17 8.68 5.05
CA SER A 32 15.67 8.98 6.41
C SER A 32 14.58 9.38 7.41
N LYS A 33 13.39 9.79 6.91
CA LYS A 33 12.20 10.11 7.72
C LYS A 33 11.26 8.92 7.94
N GLY A 34 11.68 7.70 7.57
CA GLY A 34 10.88 6.49 7.74
C GLY A 34 9.75 6.30 6.72
N LYS A 35 9.65 7.15 5.68
CA LYS A 35 8.67 6.96 4.61
C LYS A 35 9.13 5.88 3.63
N THR A 36 8.21 4.99 3.28
CA THR A 36 8.35 3.96 2.25
C THR A 36 7.89 4.46 0.88
N ILE A 37 8.71 4.24 -0.15
CA ILE A 37 8.44 4.64 -1.54
C ILE A 37 8.62 3.41 -2.45
N PRO A 38 7.54 2.74 -2.88
CA PRO A 38 7.62 1.60 -3.80
C PRO A 38 8.13 2.02 -5.19
N ARG A 39 8.96 1.18 -5.82
CA ARG A 39 9.61 1.45 -7.12
C ARG A 39 9.21 0.46 -8.21
N MET A 40 9.19 -0.82 -7.85
CA MET A 40 8.72 -1.91 -8.68
C MET A 40 8.18 -3.01 -7.78
N PHE A 41 7.37 -3.91 -8.35
CA PHE A 41 6.93 -5.10 -7.64
C PHE A 41 6.93 -6.31 -8.55
N LYS A 42 6.95 -7.50 -7.93
CA LYS A 42 6.75 -8.77 -8.61
C LYS A 42 5.58 -9.51 -7.99
N TYR A 43 4.77 -10.12 -8.84
CA TYR A 43 3.66 -10.97 -8.42
C TYR A 43 3.73 -12.29 -9.18
N GLN A 44 3.19 -13.33 -8.56
CA GLN A 44 3.07 -14.65 -9.18
C GLN A 44 1.62 -14.83 -9.59
N ASP A 45 1.35 -15.07 -10.87
CA ASP A 45 -0.01 -15.30 -11.36
C ASP A 45 -0.54 -16.71 -10.99
N GLU A 46 -1.73 -17.06 -11.47
CA GLU A 46 -2.40 -18.33 -11.15
C GLU A 46 -1.70 -19.55 -11.77
N GLU A 47 -0.97 -19.37 -12.87
CA GLU A 47 -0.14 -20.40 -13.51
C GLU A 47 1.25 -20.54 -12.86
N GLY A 48 1.58 -19.67 -11.92
CA GLY A 48 2.84 -19.69 -11.18
C GLY A 48 4.00 -18.93 -11.84
N ILE A 49 3.73 -18.14 -12.88
CA ILE A 49 4.71 -17.33 -13.58
C ILE A 49 4.96 -16.04 -12.78
N LEU A 50 6.24 -15.69 -12.62
CA LEU A 50 6.63 -14.45 -11.95
C LEU A 50 6.64 -13.29 -12.94
N HIS A 51 5.71 -12.35 -12.74
CA HIS A 51 5.65 -11.11 -13.49
C HIS A 51 6.35 -9.98 -12.73
N SER A 52 7.11 -9.15 -13.45
CA SER A 52 7.80 -7.98 -12.90
C SER A 52 7.18 -6.70 -13.45
N VAL A 53 6.72 -5.83 -12.55
CA VAL A 53 6.06 -4.57 -12.86
C VAL A 53 6.95 -3.41 -12.40
N SER A 54 7.49 -2.68 -13.37
CA SER A 54 8.26 -1.45 -13.19
C SER A 54 7.52 -0.24 -13.75
N GLY A 55 8.10 0.96 -13.60
CA GLY A 55 7.49 2.20 -14.11
C GLY A 55 6.33 2.69 -13.22
N LEU A 56 6.44 2.47 -11.90
CA LEU A 56 5.45 2.93 -10.93
C LEU A 56 5.53 4.44 -10.75
N ARG A 57 4.40 5.11 -10.91
CA ARG A 57 4.18 6.48 -10.48
C ARG A 57 3.19 6.49 -9.33
N ILE A 58 3.62 6.94 -8.15
CA ILE A 58 2.74 7.08 -7.00
C ILE A 58 1.84 8.31 -7.22
N LEU A 59 0.53 8.10 -7.23
CA LEU A 59 -0.46 9.16 -7.34
C LEU A 59 -0.83 9.69 -5.96
N CYS A 60 -1.14 8.79 -5.03
CA CYS A 60 -1.52 9.10 -3.66
C CYS A 60 -0.92 8.08 -2.69
N GLN A 61 -0.66 8.53 -1.45
CA GLN A 61 -0.31 7.68 -0.32
C GLN A 61 -1.22 8.04 0.85
N GLU A 62 -1.82 7.03 1.47
CA GLU A 62 -2.71 7.20 2.62
C GLU A 62 -2.39 6.17 3.70
N GLU A 63 -2.45 6.60 4.96
CA GLU A 63 -2.42 5.67 6.10
C GLU A 63 -3.87 5.34 6.49
N LYS A 64 -4.18 4.05 6.58
CA LYS A 64 -5.51 3.57 6.94
C LYS A 64 -5.43 2.57 8.10
N TYR A 65 -6.56 2.41 8.77
CA TYR A 65 -6.74 1.44 9.83
C TYR A 65 -7.81 0.47 9.39
N TYR A 66 -7.49 -0.81 9.43
CA TYR A 66 -8.42 -1.88 9.09
C TYR A 66 -8.57 -2.79 10.29
N CYS A 67 -9.73 -2.75 10.94
CA CYS A 67 -9.96 -3.44 12.21
C CYS A 67 -8.89 -3.08 13.26
N GLY A 68 -8.51 -1.80 13.33
CA GLY A 68 -7.47 -1.29 14.23
C GLY A 68 -6.03 -1.53 13.78
N VAL A 69 -5.79 -2.31 12.71
CA VAL A 69 -4.45 -2.60 12.18
C VAL A 69 -4.00 -1.50 11.22
N PRO A 70 -2.85 -0.83 11.45
CA PRO A 70 -2.36 0.21 10.55
C PRO A 70 -1.84 -0.37 9.23
N THR A 71 -2.20 0.28 8.14
CA THR A 71 -1.73 -0.03 6.78
C THR A 71 -1.34 1.24 6.04
N LEU A 72 -0.38 1.12 5.12
CA LEU A 72 -0.04 2.18 4.17
C LEU A 72 -0.54 1.77 2.78
N GLU A 73 -1.49 2.52 2.25
CA GLU A 73 -2.00 2.35 0.89
C GLU A 73 -1.30 3.30 -0.07
N TYR A 74 -0.91 2.77 -1.23
CA TYR A 74 -0.34 3.50 -2.34
C TYR A 74 -1.22 3.29 -3.56
N LEU A 75 -1.83 4.37 -4.04
CA LEU A 75 -2.42 4.36 -5.37
C LEU A 75 -1.32 4.66 -6.38
N CYS A 76 -1.02 3.69 -7.23
CA CYS A 76 0.03 3.76 -8.22
C CYS A 76 -0.55 3.70 -9.63
N GLU A 77 0.01 4.50 -10.53
CA GLU A 77 -0.14 4.33 -11.97
C GLU A 77 1.07 3.56 -12.49
N VAL A 78 0.82 2.43 -13.14
CA VAL A 78 1.79 1.61 -13.86
C VAL A 78 1.81 2.10 -15.29
N ILE A 79 2.98 2.53 -15.77
CA ILE A 79 3.18 2.99 -17.15
C ILE A 79 4.03 1.95 -17.88
N GLN A 80 3.39 1.17 -18.75
CA GLN A 80 4.04 0.17 -19.61
C GLN A 80 3.67 0.45 -21.07
N ASP A 81 4.68 0.78 -21.88
CA ASP A 81 4.52 1.17 -23.28
C ASP A 81 3.44 2.25 -23.50
N GLN A 82 2.29 1.87 -24.07
CA GLN A 82 1.14 2.73 -24.36
C GLN A 82 0.02 2.62 -23.31
N TYR A 83 0.13 1.68 -22.38
CA TYR A 83 -0.91 1.38 -21.40
C TYR A 83 -0.60 2.04 -20.06
N ARG A 84 -1.63 2.63 -19.46
CA ARG A 84 -1.62 3.15 -18.11
C ARG A 84 -2.67 2.42 -17.29
N THR A 85 -2.22 1.73 -16.26
CA THR A 85 -3.10 0.96 -15.38
C THR A 85 -2.93 1.44 -13.96
N GLN A 86 -4.03 1.71 -13.26
CA GLN A 86 -3.98 2.03 -11.85
C GLN A 86 -4.04 0.75 -11.03
N VAL A 87 -3.16 0.65 -10.04
CA VAL A 87 -3.12 -0.46 -9.09
C VAL A 87 -2.97 0.10 -7.69
N LYS A 88 -3.46 -0.63 -6.70
CA LYS A 88 -3.24 -0.29 -5.30
C LYS A 88 -2.25 -1.26 -4.67
N LEU A 89 -1.18 -0.71 -4.10
CA LEU A 89 -0.25 -1.45 -3.26
C LEU A 89 -0.56 -1.16 -1.79
N ILE A 90 -0.59 -2.19 -0.96
CA ILE A 90 -0.91 -2.08 0.46
C ILE A 90 0.24 -2.69 1.24
N PHE A 91 0.85 -1.89 2.10
CA PHE A 91 1.85 -2.36 3.06
C PHE A 91 1.21 -2.57 4.42
N LEU A 92 1.23 -3.81 4.90
CA LEU A 92 0.78 -4.20 6.23
C LEU A 92 1.92 -4.00 7.21
N LEU A 93 1.81 -3.00 8.09
CA LEU A 93 2.94 -2.56 8.92
C LEU A 93 3.34 -3.61 9.94
N GLU A 94 2.36 -4.24 10.61
CA GLU A 94 2.62 -5.25 11.65
C GLU A 94 3.23 -6.53 11.08
N GLU A 95 2.85 -6.90 9.86
CA GLU A 95 3.31 -8.14 9.24
C GLU A 95 4.55 -7.94 8.37
N HIS A 96 4.93 -6.69 8.09
CA HIS A 96 5.97 -6.33 7.12
C HIS A 96 5.74 -6.98 5.74
N ARG A 97 4.48 -7.03 5.30
CA ARG A 97 4.07 -7.67 4.04
C ARG A 97 3.46 -6.67 3.08
N TRP A 98 3.71 -6.91 1.79
CA TRP A 98 3.10 -6.16 0.70
C TRP A 98 2.02 -6.98 0.00
N MET A 99 0.92 -6.31 -0.32
CA MET A 99 -0.17 -6.86 -1.09
C MET A 99 -0.52 -5.98 -2.28
N LEU A 100 -0.90 -6.63 -3.38
CA LEU A 100 -1.51 -6.00 -4.54
C LEU A 100 -3.04 -6.13 -4.45
N CYS A 101 -3.73 -5.01 -4.63
CA CYS A 101 -5.15 -4.97 -4.98
C CYS A 101 -5.26 -4.40 -6.41
N PRO A 102 -5.52 -5.25 -7.42
CA PRO A 102 -5.74 -4.81 -8.79
C PRO A 102 -7.08 -4.08 -8.97
#